data_AF-A0A8T5J1N4-F1
#
_entry.id   AF-A0A8T5J1N4-F1
#
_cell.length_a   1.000
_cell.length_b   1.000
_cell.length_c   1.000
_cell.angle_alpha   90.00
_cell.angle_beta   90.00
_cell.angle_gamma   90.00
#
_symmetry.space_group_name_H-M   'P 1'
#
loop_
_entity.id
_entity.type
_entity.pdbx_description
1 polymer ?
#
loop_
_entity_poly.entity_id
_entity_poly.type
_entity_poly.pdbx_seq_one_letter_code
_entity_poly.pdbx_strand_id
1 'polypeptide(L)'
;MRKKIIGIFAISLLLFFVIGCQSNTVEYTTEDAHVEIDGNDVEGTVVVETEDGTQTVEYKSGEDSWCQEGAEWSSTGLDANTEMIIVGIVESGKYEGYCHITYDIETSDTSANMDYYFDEDGNGYQVMEINGQTYENSWTG
;
A
#
# COMPACT_ATOMS: atom_id res chain seq x y z
N MET A 1 -60.20 18.98 -10.61
CA MET A 1 -59.81 19.50 -11.95
C MET A 1 -58.42 18.94 -12.27
N ARG A 2 -58.29 17.81 -12.98
CA ARG A 2 -57.98 17.65 -14.42
C ARG A 2 -56.89 18.58 -15.00
N LYS A 3 -55.69 18.00 -15.19
CA LYS A 3 -54.85 17.87 -16.43
C LYS A 3 -53.62 17.04 -15.96
N LYS A 4 -53.38 15.75 -16.24
CA LYS A 4 -53.34 14.91 -17.46
C LYS A 4 -52.52 15.53 -18.60
N ILE A 5 -51.32 14.99 -18.86
CA ILE A 5 -50.86 14.34 -20.12
C ILE A 5 -49.31 14.35 -20.22
N ILE A 6 -48.65 13.20 -20.06
CA ILE A 6 -47.99 12.35 -21.10
C ILE A 6 -46.52 12.72 -21.33
N GLY A 7 -45.67 11.74 -21.06
CA GLY A 7 -44.26 11.68 -21.44
C GLY A 7 -43.70 10.28 -21.18
N ILE A 8 -44.41 9.25 -21.64
CA ILE A 8 -43.90 7.88 -21.72
C ILE A 8 -42.87 7.86 -22.86
N PHE A 9 -41.59 7.78 -22.50
CA PHE A 9 -40.54 7.15 -23.30
C PHE A 9 -40.09 5.96 -22.44
N ALA A 10 -40.81 4.84 -22.50
CA ALA A 10 -40.29 3.67 -23.23
C ALA A 10 -38.87 3.35 -22.75
N ILE A 11 -38.74 2.72 -21.58
CA ILE A 11 -38.55 1.26 -21.50
C ILE A 11 -37.50 0.79 -22.51
N SER A 12 -36.36 0.41 -21.95
CA SER A 12 -35.58 -0.74 -22.41
C SER A 12 -35.05 -0.67 -23.83
N LEU A 13 -33.92 0.00 -24.00
CA LEU A 13 -32.97 -0.44 -25.01
C LEU A 13 -31.57 -0.49 -24.40
N LEU A 14 -31.22 -1.70 -23.95
CA LEU A 14 -29.88 -2.30 -23.98
C LEU A 14 -28.71 -1.45 -23.43
N LEU A 15 -28.12 -1.85 -22.29
CA LEU A 15 -26.91 -2.69 -22.30
C LEU A 15 -25.87 -2.16 -23.29
N PHE A 16 -24.81 -1.53 -22.78
CA PHE A 16 -23.40 -1.90 -22.97
C PHE A 16 -22.47 -0.71 -22.66
N PHE A 17 -21.40 -1.00 -21.91
CA PHE A 17 -20.18 -0.17 -21.72
C PHE A 17 -20.36 1.06 -20.79
N VAL A 18 -19.56 1.32 -19.75
CA VAL A 18 -18.17 0.93 -19.47
C VAL A 18 -17.97 0.93 -17.96
N ILE A 19 -17.19 -0.04 -17.48
CA ILE A 19 -16.45 -0.01 -16.22
C ILE A 19 -15.69 1.31 -16.14
N GLY A 20 -15.98 2.13 -15.13
CA GLY A 20 -15.10 3.22 -14.76
C GLY A 20 -14.60 2.92 -13.35
N CYS A 21 -13.34 2.50 -13.23
CA CYS A 21 -12.61 2.52 -11.96
C CYS A 21 -12.84 3.88 -11.30
N GLN A 22 -13.55 3.92 -10.18
CA GLN A 22 -13.36 5.01 -9.24
C GLN A 22 -11.98 4.78 -8.64
N SER A 23 -10.96 5.46 -9.19
CA SER A 23 -9.72 5.64 -8.45
C SER A 23 -10.06 6.44 -7.20
N ASN A 24 -9.81 5.84 -6.05
CA ASN A 24 -9.94 6.50 -4.76
C ASN A 24 -8.73 7.41 -4.59
N THR A 25 -8.83 8.66 -5.05
CA THR A 25 -7.86 9.69 -4.73
C THR A 25 -8.07 10.06 -3.26
N VAL A 26 -7.12 9.72 -2.40
CA VAL A 26 -7.10 10.20 -1.01
C VAL A 26 -6.32 11.50 -1.00
N GLU A 27 -7.05 12.60 -0.80
CA GLU A 27 -6.50 13.96 -0.74
C GLU A 27 -6.01 14.23 0.69
N TYR A 28 -4.69 14.43 0.88
CA TYR A 28 -4.15 15.06 2.08
C TYR A 28 -3.39 16.31 1.68
N THR A 29 -3.88 17.47 2.14
CA THR A 29 -3.23 18.76 1.92
C THR A 29 -2.43 19.17 3.15
N THR A 30 -1.12 19.33 3.00
CA THR A 30 -0.29 20.21 3.83
C THR A 30 0.37 21.22 2.90
N GLU A 31 0.35 22.51 3.27
CA GLU A 31 0.52 23.66 2.36
C GLU A 31 1.80 23.73 1.50
N ASP A 32 2.83 22.91 1.74
CA ASP A 32 4.16 23.09 1.11
C ASP A 32 4.70 21.89 0.32
N ALA A 33 3.92 20.82 0.10
CA ALA A 33 4.36 19.70 -0.73
C ALA A 33 3.23 19.20 -1.63
N HIS A 34 3.33 19.46 -2.93
CA HIS A 34 2.44 18.91 -3.95
C HIS A 34 3.14 17.74 -4.62
N VAL A 35 2.66 16.53 -4.33
CA VAL A 35 3.22 15.30 -4.88
C VAL A 35 2.13 14.65 -5.73
N GLU A 36 2.23 14.83 -7.04
CA GLU A 36 1.41 14.11 -8.02
C GLU A 36 2.15 12.85 -8.42
N ILE A 37 1.55 11.70 -8.10
CA ILE A 37 1.95 10.39 -8.62
C ILE A 37 0.90 10.01 -9.65
N ASP A 38 1.30 9.86 -10.93
CA ASP A 38 0.38 9.36 -11.96
C ASP A 38 0.05 7.90 -11.63
N GLY A 39 -1.22 7.51 -11.76
CA GLY A 39 -1.69 6.15 -11.46
C GLY A 39 -1.15 5.06 -12.40
N ASN A 40 -0.24 5.42 -13.31
CA ASN A 40 0.51 4.52 -14.18
C ASN A 40 2.01 4.42 -13.81
N ASP A 41 2.49 5.21 -12.85
CA ASP A 41 3.89 5.20 -12.47
C ASP A 41 4.17 3.99 -11.58
N VAL A 42 4.84 3.01 -12.17
CA VAL A 42 5.29 1.77 -11.52
C VAL A 42 6.35 2.04 -10.45
N GLU A 43 6.94 3.23 -10.47
CA GLU A 43 7.96 3.71 -9.53
C GLU A 43 7.92 5.23 -9.40
N GLY A 44 8.35 5.77 -8.26
CA GLY A 44 8.52 7.20 -8.11
C GLY A 44 9.26 7.61 -6.84
N THR A 45 9.66 8.88 -6.81
CA THR A 45 10.43 9.48 -5.73
C THR A 45 9.75 10.76 -5.28
N VAL A 46 9.58 10.89 -3.97
CA VAL A 46 9.01 12.04 -3.29
C VAL A 46 10.08 12.63 -2.38
N VAL A 47 10.38 13.92 -2.53
CA VAL A 47 11.34 14.62 -1.69
C VAL A 47 10.61 15.70 -0.91
N VAL A 48 10.73 15.66 0.41
CA VAL A 48 10.17 16.63 1.36
C VAL A 48 11.33 17.37 2.00
N GLU A 49 11.40 18.68 1.78
CA GLU A 49 12.38 19.57 2.40
C GLU A 49 11.73 20.31 3.57
N THR A 50 12.36 20.27 4.74
CA THR A 50 11.92 20.93 5.97
C THR A 50 13.06 21.78 6.54
N GLU A 51 12.77 22.63 7.54
CA GLU A 51 13.83 23.37 8.24
C GLU A 51 14.85 22.44 8.94
N ASP A 52 14.41 21.24 9.31
CA ASP A 52 15.21 20.24 10.03
C ASP A 52 16.04 19.36 9.07
N GLY A 53 15.78 19.42 7.76
CA GLY A 53 16.49 18.67 6.73
C GLY A 53 15.57 18.09 5.65
N THR A 54 16.10 17.14 4.88
CA THR A 54 15.41 16.53 3.73
C THR A 54 15.02 15.09 4.05
N GLN A 55 13.78 14.72 3.71
CA GLN A 55 13.30 13.35 3.68
C GLN A 55 13.01 12.95 2.24
N THR A 56 13.50 11.78 1.83
CA THR A 56 13.19 11.18 0.53
C THR A 56 12.36 9.94 0.77
N VAL A 57 11.33 9.72 -0.03
CA VAL A 57 10.51 8.51 -0.07
C VAL A 57 10.56 7.98 -1.49
N GLU A 58 10.93 6.72 -1.67
CA GLU A 58 10.89 6.05 -2.96
C GLU A 58 9.85 4.93 -2.88
N TYR A 59 9.11 4.73 -3.95
CA TYR A 59 8.17 3.63 -4.05
C TYR A 59 8.28 2.97 -5.42
N LYS A 60 7.98 1.69 -5.46
CA LYS A 60 7.88 0.88 -6.65
C LYS A 60 6.72 -0.08 -6.46
N SER A 61 5.69 0.05 -7.27
CA SER A 61 4.55 -0.88 -7.28
C SER A 61 4.87 -2.11 -8.12
N GLY A 62 4.31 -3.25 -7.75
CA GLY A 62 4.35 -4.46 -8.58
C GLY A 62 3.11 -4.57 -9.49
N GLU A 63 2.88 -5.76 -10.04
CA GLU A 63 1.67 -6.05 -10.83
C GLU A 63 0.38 -5.88 -10.00
N ASP A 64 -0.78 -5.76 -10.65
CA ASP A 64 -2.09 -5.60 -10.00
C ASP A 64 -2.55 -6.89 -9.26
N SER A 65 -1.90 -7.17 -8.13
CA SER A 65 -2.24 -8.23 -7.18
C SER A 65 -2.33 -7.66 -5.77
N TRP A 66 -2.98 -8.39 -4.86
CA TRP A 66 -3.07 -7.97 -3.45
C TRP A 66 -1.73 -8.13 -2.71
N CYS A 67 -0.86 -9.04 -3.17
CA CYS A 67 0.50 -9.25 -2.69
C CYS A 67 1.46 -9.10 -3.87
N GLN A 68 1.88 -7.86 -4.10
CA GLN A 68 2.67 -7.46 -5.25
C GLN A 68 4.14 -7.81 -5.04
N GLU A 69 4.56 -9.02 -5.43
CA GLU A 69 5.96 -9.43 -5.32
C GLU A 69 6.91 -8.41 -5.96
N GLY A 70 7.92 -7.99 -5.20
CA GLY A 70 8.90 -6.99 -5.62
C GLY A 70 8.40 -5.55 -5.58
N ALA A 71 7.22 -5.29 -5.00
CA ALA A 71 6.83 -3.93 -4.62
C ALA A 71 7.64 -3.50 -3.41
N GLU A 72 8.13 -2.27 -3.46
CA GLU A 72 9.13 -1.73 -2.55
C GLU A 72 8.75 -0.32 -2.13
N TRP A 73 8.98 0.02 -0.87
CA TRP A 73 8.89 1.37 -0.35
C TRP A 73 10.10 1.65 0.52
N SER A 74 10.81 2.74 0.28
CA SER A 74 11.89 3.17 1.15
C SER A 74 11.66 4.61 1.58
N SER A 75 12.15 4.96 2.77
CA SER A 75 12.29 6.34 3.19
C SER A 75 13.67 6.54 3.77
N THR A 76 14.31 7.66 3.43
CA THR A 76 15.61 8.06 3.97
C THR A 76 15.55 9.50 4.44
N GLY A 77 16.22 9.81 5.55
CA GLY A 77 16.31 11.19 6.04
C GLY A 77 16.18 11.32 7.55
N LEU A 78 15.38 12.31 7.97
CA LEU A 78 15.49 13.06 9.24
C LEU A 78 15.81 12.26 10.50
N ASP A 79 15.15 11.13 10.75
CA ASP A 79 15.28 10.39 12.01
C ASP A 79 15.56 8.89 11.84
N ALA A 80 15.09 8.30 10.75
CA ALA A 80 15.23 6.89 10.46
C ALA A 80 15.19 6.65 8.95
N ASN A 81 15.95 5.66 8.50
CA ASN A 81 15.77 5.04 7.20
C ASN A 81 14.84 3.84 7.38
N THR A 82 13.89 3.67 6.48
CA THR A 82 12.99 2.51 6.47
C THR A 82 12.99 1.90 5.08
N GLU A 83 12.93 0.58 5.01
CA GLU A 83 12.74 -0.16 3.77
C GLU A 83 11.67 -1.22 3.99
N MET A 84 10.72 -1.30 3.07
CA MET A 84 9.65 -2.29 3.04
C MET A 84 9.67 -2.98 1.69
N ILE A 85 9.68 -4.30 1.69
CA ILE A 85 9.66 -5.10 0.47
C ILE A 85 8.57 -6.16 0.60
N ILE A 86 7.68 -6.22 -0.38
CA ILE A 86 6.76 -7.35 -0.53
C ILE A 86 7.53 -8.49 -1.19
N VAL A 87 7.85 -9.51 -0.41
CA VAL A 87 8.56 -10.71 -0.88
C VAL A 87 7.66 -11.57 -1.75
N GLY A 88 6.35 -11.55 -1.50
CA GLY A 88 5.35 -12.31 -2.27
C GLY A 88 4.60 -13.33 -1.41
N ILE A 89 3.84 -14.21 -2.08
CA ILE A 89 3.06 -15.25 -1.40
C ILE A 89 3.97 -16.40 -0.98
N VAL A 90 3.89 -16.79 0.28
CA VAL A 90 4.62 -17.96 0.78
C VAL A 90 4.02 -19.24 0.20
N GLU A 91 4.82 -19.99 -0.54
CA GLU A 91 4.35 -21.18 -1.27
C GLU A 91 4.20 -22.43 -0.40
N SER A 92 4.84 -22.48 0.79
CA SER A 92 4.80 -23.67 1.65
C SER A 92 5.19 -23.39 3.09
N GLY A 93 4.83 -24.32 3.98
CA GLY A 93 5.24 -24.29 5.39
C GLY A 93 4.22 -23.60 6.29
N LYS A 94 4.68 -23.05 7.42
CA LYS A 94 3.79 -22.50 8.44
C LYS A 94 2.95 -21.32 7.93
N TYR A 95 3.53 -20.49 7.08
CA TYR A 95 2.91 -19.27 6.55
C TYR A 95 2.37 -19.47 5.13
N GLU A 96 2.19 -20.71 4.67
CA GLU A 96 1.67 -20.99 3.33
C GLU A 96 0.38 -20.19 3.04
N GLY A 97 0.36 -19.49 1.92
CA GLY A 97 -0.76 -18.65 1.48
C GLY A 97 -0.77 -17.22 2.05
N TYR A 98 0.14 -16.87 2.96
CA TYR A 98 0.27 -15.50 3.48
C TYR A 98 1.19 -14.67 2.56
N CYS A 99 0.90 -13.38 2.44
CA CYS A 99 1.81 -12.41 1.84
C CYS A 99 2.92 -12.08 2.84
N HIS A 100 4.16 -12.25 2.41
CA HIS A 100 5.34 -11.94 3.20
C HIS A 100 5.86 -10.55 2.85
N ILE A 101 6.05 -9.71 3.87
CA ILE A 101 6.70 -8.42 3.80
C ILE A 101 7.90 -8.41 4.74
N THR A 102 9.03 -7.90 4.27
CA THR A 102 10.16 -7.52 5.15
C THR A 102 10.10 -6.03 5.42
N TYR A 103 10.34 -5.64 6.67
CA TYR A 103 10.39 -4.26 7.09
C TYR A 103 11.66 -4.01 7.89
N ASP A 104 12.54 -3.21 7.31
CA ASP A 104 13.80 -2.79 7.89
C ASP A 104 13.68 -1.35 8.38
N ILE A 105 14.13 -1.11 9.60
CA ILE A 105 14.26 0.22 10.19
C ILE A 105 15.71 0.39 10.60
N GLU A 106 16.35 1.44 10.15
CA GLU A 106 17.68 1.84 10.56
C GLU A 106 17.63 3.27 11.11
N THR A 107 18.10 3.44 12.34
CA THR A 107 18.34 4.74 12.97
C THR A 107 19.85 4.91 13.18
N SER A 108 20.30 6.07 13.65
CA SER A 108 21.73 6.27 13.97
C SER A 108 22.28 5.26 14.99
N ASP A 109 21.41 4.73 15.85
CA ASP A 109 21.81 3.98 17.04
C ASP A 109 21.36 2.52 17.03
N THR A 110 20.42 2.15 16.14
CA THR A 110 19.78 0.83 16.15
C THR A 110 19.24 0.49 14.77
N SER A 111 19.37 -0.78 14.37
CA SER A 111 18.61 -1.36 13.28
C SER A 111 17.68 -2.45 13.79
N ALA A 112 16.54 -2.63 13.13
CA ALA A 112 15.60 -3.71 13.37
C ALA A 112 15.07 -4.22 12.03
N ASN A 113 15.00 -5.54 11.89
CA ASN A 113 14.35 -6.23 10.79
C ASN A 113 13.14 -6.97 11.34
N MET A 114 12.02 -6.88 10.62
CA MET A 114 10.77 -7.52 10.99
C MET A 114 10.15 -8.16 9.76
N ASP A 115 9.74 -9.42 9.87
CA ASP A 115 8.91 -10.08 8.88
C ASP A 115 7.44 -9.96 9.28
N TYR A 116 6.60 -9.63 8.32
CA TYR A 116 5.15 -9.69 8.45
C TYR A 116 4.60 -10.71 7.46
N TYR A 117 3.68 -11.53 7.93
CA TYR A 117 2.92 -12.47 7.13
C TYR A 117 1.44 -12.15 7.32
N PHE A 118 0.68 -11.87 6.28
CA PHE A 118 -0.77 -11.69 6.41
C PHE A 118 -1.57 -12.27 5.25
N ASP A 119 -2.81 -12.68 5.52
CA ASP A 119 -3.77 -13.14 4.53
C ASP A 119 -4.67 -11.99 4.04
N GLU A 120 -5.47 -12.22 2.98
CA GLU A 120 -6.43 -11.24 2.45
C GLU A 120 -7.52 -10.85 3.45
N ASP A 121 -7.75 -11.69 4.47
CA ASP A 121 -8.72 -11.45 5.53
C ASP A 121 -8.14 -10.54 6.65
N GLY A 122 -6.85 -10.19 6.57
CA GLY A 122 -6.16 -9.29 7.50
C GLY A 122 -5.63 -9.97 8.76
N ASN A 123 -5.67 -11.30 8.84
CA ASN A 123 -4.98 -12.05 9.91
C ASN A 123 -3.50 -12.14 9.59
N GLY A 124 -2.66 -12.24 10.62
CA GLY A 124 -1.23 -12.31 10.35
C GLY A 124 -0.33 -12.62 11.53
N TYR A 125 0.96 -12.67 11.21
CA TYR A 125 2.08 -12.93 12.09
C TYR A 125 3.16 -11.87 11.91
N GLN A 126 3.73 -11.41 13.00
CA GLN A 126 4.90 -10.56 13.05
C GLN A 126 6.02 -11.41 13.64
N VAL A 127 7.11 -11.54 12.91
CA VAL A 127 8.31 -12.26 13.34
C VAL A 127 9.44 -11.26 13.46
N MET A 128 10.11 -11.24 14.61
CA MET A 128 11.24 -10.36 14.87
C MET A 128 12.41 -11.19 15.37
N GLU A 129 13.60 -10.97 14.81
CA GLU A 129 14.83 -11.55 15.34
C GLU A 129 15.60 -10.51 16.17
N ILE A 130 15.77 -10.81 17.46
CA ILE A 130 16.50 -9.94 18.38
C ILE A 130 17.51 -10.82 19.14
N ASN A 131 18.81 -10.53 18.96
CA ASN A 131 19.90 -11.27 19.62
C ASN A 131 19.87 -12.79 19.38
N GLY A 132 19.50 -13.22 18.16
CA GLY A 132 19.38 -14.64 17.79
C GLY A 132 18.20 -15.36 18.43
N GLN A 133 17.26 -14.62 19.03
CA GLN A 133 15.98 -15.13 19.49
C GLN A 133 14.87 -14.62 18.57
N THR A 134 14.07 -15.55 18.08
CA THR A 134 12.89 -15.25 17.28
C THR A 134 11.68 -15.02 18.18
N TYR A 135 11.06 -13.87 18.05
CA TYR A 135 9.80 -13.52 18.68
C TYR A 135 8.71 -13.52 17.63
N GLU A 136 7.58 -14.15 17.94
CA GLU A 136 6.44 -14.21 17.03
C GLU A 136 5.18 -13.75 17.75
N ASN A 137 4.46 -12.81 17.14
CA ASN A 137 3.15 -12.36 17.58
C ASN A 137 2.14 -12.61 16.45
N SER A 138 0.94 -13.09 16.79
CA SER A 138 -0.16 -13.21 15.84
C SER A 138 -1.24 -12.17 16.12
N TRP A 139 -1.97 -11.80 15.08
CA TRP A 139 -3.14 -10.93 15.18
C TRP A 139 -4.26 -11.42 14.25
N THR A 140 -5.47 -10.91 14.50
CA THR A 140 -6.66 -11.15 13.68
C THR A 140 -7.31 -9.80 13.37
N GLY A 141 -7.68 -9.58 12.11
CA GLY A 141 -8.35 -8.37 11.62
C GLY A 141 -9.84 -8.29 11.96
#